data_AF-A0A1G2K8I4-F1
#
_entry.id   AF-A0A1G2K8I4-F1
#
_cell.length_a   1.000
_cell.length_b   1.000
_cell.length_c   1.000
_cell.angle_alpha   90.00
_cell.angle_beta   90.00
_cell.angle_gamma   90.00
#
_symmetry.space_group_name_H-M   'P 1'
#
loop_
_entity.id
_entity.type
_entity.pdbx_description
1 polymer ?
#
loop_
_entity_poly.entity_id
_entity_poly.type
_entity_poly.pdbx_seq_one_letter_code
_entity_poly.pdbx_strand_id
1 'polypeptide(L)'
;MRMHVPFSRQPSYYTCVAACTKMLLAYRGKEIPMGTVIRGIRTTKQDGATFENAGLFLVSLGHKPVVFSDETVRSKNRRLRRKELLLLIDKEIEDGDAHAHVIKEFALVGEFHPRNMTLRDILAVLAKECPVIITIRIRWKKTDMYHAMLAFGFNKKYIYYLDPTPSRKAPPEVRVRKKDFSKAMRQGTEALYIR
;
A
#
# COMPACT_ATOMS: atom_id res chain seq x y z
N MET A 1 0.51 20.37 5.67
CA MET A 1 -0.46 19.64 6.50
C MET A 1 0.18 18.38 7.07
N ARG A 2 -0.28 17.93 8.24
CA ARG A 2 0.08 16.65 8.85
C ARG A 2 -1.14 16.12 9.57
N MET A 3 -1.49 14.85 9.32
CA MET A 3 -2.57 14.16 10.02
C MET A 3 -2.06 13.53 11.32
N HIS A 4 -2.92 13.37 12.32
CA HIS A 4 -2.60 12.57 13.49
C HIS A 4 -3.04 11.12 13.25
N VAL A 5 -2.11 10.27 12.81
CA VAL A 5 -2.36 8.84 12.62
C VAL A 5 -1.80 8.07 13.81
N PRO A 6 -2.62 7.23 14.49
CA PRO A 6 -2.13 6.36 15.56
C PRO A 6 -1.03 5.43 15.06
N PHE A 7 0.13 5.45 15.73
CA PHE A 7 1.26 4.64 15.32
C PHE A 7 1.12 3.18 15.78
N SER A 8 1.50 2.24 14.91
CA SER A 8 1.59 0.82 15.23
C SER A 8 2.86 0.22 14.64
N ARG A 9 3.64 -0.47 15.49
CA ARG A 9 4.84 -1.21 15.05
C ARG A 9 4.45 -2.53 14.43
N GLN A 10 5.22 -2.95 13.43
CA GLN A 10 5.13 -4.32 12.91
C GLN A 10 5.76 -5.30 13.93
N PRO A 11 5.08 -6.40 14.27
CA PRO A 11 5.63 -7.42 15.18
C PRO A 11 6.74 -8.28 14.55
N SER A 12 6.83 -8.33 13.22
CA SER A 12 7.85 -9.09 12.49
C SER A 12 8.24 -8.42 11.17
N TYR A 13 9.33 -8.85 10.54
CA TYR A 13 9.82 -8.26 9.28
C TYR A 13 8.80 -8.33 8.12
N TYR A 14 7.87 -9.28 8.15
CA TYR A 14 6.91 -9.54 7.06
C TYR A 14 5.55 -8.84 7.25
N THR A 15 5.39 -8.08 8.34
CA THR A 15 4.08 -7.53 8.76
C THR A 15 3.97 -6.02 8.56
N CYS A 16 4.83 -5.41 7.72
CA CYS A 16 4.80 -3.97 7.43
C CYS A 16 3.46 -3.52 6.84
N VAL A 17 2.89 -4.29 5.90
CA VAL A 17 1.55 -4.03 5.31
C VAL A 17 0.46 -4.13 6.36
N ALA A 18 0.50 -5.16 7.23
CA ALA A 18 -0.47 -5.31 8.32
C ALA A 18 -0.41 -4.14 9.30
N ALA A 19 0.79 -3.70 9.68
CA ALA A 19 0.97 -2.57 10.58
C ALA A 19 0.43 -1.27 9.96
N CYS A 20 0.77 -0.99 8.70
CA CYS A 20 0.25 0.16 7.98
C CYS A 20 -1.27 0.12 7.80
N THR A 21 -1.83 -1.07 7.53
CA THR A 21 -3.29 -1.27 7.43
C THR A 21 -3.98 -1.01 8.77
N LYS A 22 -3.39 -1.48 9.88
CA LYS A 22 -3.89 -1.16 11.23
C LYS A 22 -3.85 0.34 11.52
N MET A 23 -2.75 1.03 11.20
CA MET A 23 -2.65 2.49 11.37
C MET A 23 -3.70 3.23 10.54
N LEU A 24 -3.94 2.81 9.30
CA LEU A 24 -4.96 3.37 8.43
C LEU A 24 -6.39 3.16 8.98
N LEU A 25 -6.68 1.96 9.50
CA LEU A 25 -7.96 1.64 10.16
C LEU A 25 -8.17 2.45 11.44
N ALA A 26 -7.13 2.59 12.28
CA ALA A 26 -7.18 3.38 13.49
C ALA A 26 -7.44 4.87 13.19
N TYR A 27 -6.83 5.41 12.13
CA TYR A 27 -7.12 6.77 11.66
C TYR A 27 -8.58 6.94 11.22
N ARG A 28 -9.22 5.88 10.72
CA ARG A 28 -10.66 5.86 10.40
C ARG A 28 -11.55 5.53 11.62
N GLY A 29 -11.01 5.56 12.83
CA GLY A 29 -11.74 5.30 14.08
C GLY A 29 -12.00 3.81 14.36
N LYS A 30 -11.33 2.88 13.65
CA LYS A 30 -11.53 1.44 13.80
C LYS A 30 -10.29 0.78 14.42
N GLU A 31 -10.36 0.54 15.72
CA GLU A 31 -9.35 -0.18 16.50
C GLU A 31 -9.47 -1.70 16.26
N ILE A 32 -8.53 -2.30 15.55
CA ILE A 32 -8.50 -3.76 15.30
C ILE A 32 -7.20 -4.36 15.84
N PRO A 33 -7.23 -5.47 16.59
CA PRO A 33 -6.03 -6.15 17.08
C PRO A 33 -5.09 -6.54 15.93
N MET A 34 -3.77 -6.38 16.14
CA MET A 34 -2.77 -6.67 15.09
C MET A 34 -2.88 -8.11 14.55
N GLY A 35 -3.10 -9.09 15.43
CA GLY A 35 -3.27 -10.49 15.01
C GLY A 35 -4.48 -10.72 14.09
N THR A 36 -5.56 -9.95 14.27
CA THR A 36 -6.72 -9.99 13.37
C THR A 36 -6.39 -9.39 12.01
N VAL A 37 -5.65 -8.27 11.96
CA VAL A 37 -5.21 -7.67 10.70
C VAL A 37 -4.28 -8.61 9.93
N ILE A 38 -3.26 -9.18 10.60
CA ILE A 38 -2.31 -10.14 9.99
C ILE A 38 -3.04 -11.32 9.33
N ARG A 39 -4.00 -11.93 10.03
CA ARG A 39 -4.80 -13.03 9.48
C ARG A 39 -5.71 -12.56 8.35
N GLY A 40 -6.38 -11.42 8.54
CA GLY A 40 -7.33 -10.86 7.58
C GLY A 40 -6.70 -10.52 6.23
N ILE A 41 -5.49 -9.95 6.24
CA ILE A 41 -4.74 -9.63 5.02
C ILE A 41 -3.89 -10.81 4.51
N ARG A 42 -4.06 -12.01 5.08
CA ARG A 42 -3.37 -13.24 4.67
C ARG A 42 -1.83 -13.13 4.68
N THR A 43 -1.25 -12.45 5.68
CA THR A 43 0.21 -12.28 5.77
C THR A 43 0.93 -13.62 6.03
N THR A 44 1.94 -13.96 5.22
CA THR A 44 2.81 -15.12 5.41
C THR A 44 4.21 -14.71 5.88
N LYS A 45 4.99 -15.67 6.42
CA LYS A 45 6.38 -15.44 6.81
C LYS A 45 7.34 -15.46 5.61
N GLN A 46 6.92 -16.02 4.49
CA GLN A 46 7.72 -16.13 3.27
C GLN A 46 7.58 -14.84 2.44
N ASP A 47 6.34 -14.42 2.19
CA ASP A 47 6.03 -13.43 1.15
C ASP A 47 5.48 -12.12 1.72
N GLY A 48 5.15 -12.09 3.01
CA GLY A 48 4.45 -10.95 3.61
C GLY A 48 3.00 -10.89 3.16
N ALA A 49 2.53 -9.70 2.78
CA ALA A 49 1.16 -9.50 2.29
C ALA A 49 1.16 -8.49 1.14
N THR A 50 0.22 -8.67 0.22
CA THR A 50 0.02 -7.78 -0.93
C THR A 50 -1.01 -6.69 -0.61
N PHE A 51 -1.04 -5.62 -1.40
CA PHE A 51 -2.00 -4.54 -1.20
C PHE A 51 -3.42 -4.92 -1.61
N GLU A 52 -3.58 -5.89 -2.51
CA GLU A 52 -4.85 -6.48 -2.92
C GLU A 52 -5.46 -7.28 -1.77
N ASN A 53 -4.66 -8.09 -1.08
CA ASN A 53 -5.12 -8.80 0.12
C ASN A 53 -5.50 -7.83 1.25
N ALA A 54 -4.72 -6.77 1.45
CA ALA A 54 -5.09 -5.69 2.37
C ALA A 54 -6.37 -4.98 1.92
N GLY A 55 -6.55 -4.75 0.63
CA GLY A 55 -7.76 -4.21 0.01
C GLY A 55 -8.99 -5.08 0.26
N LEU A 56 -8.90 -6.38 0.02
CA LEU A 56 -9.98 -7.34 0.29
C LEU A 56 -10.40 -7.32 1.77
N PHE A 57 -9.44 -7.28 2.68
CA PHE A 57 -9.72 -7.14 4.11
C PHE A 57 -10.40 -5.79 4.44
N LEU A 58 -9.99 -4.70 3.81
CA LEU A 58 -10.64 -3.40 3.99
C LEU A 58 -12.08 -3.41 3.46
N VAL A 59 -12.34 -4.08 2.32
CA VAL A 59 -13.69 -4.27 1.78
C VAL A 59 -14.56 -5.08 2.75
N SER A 60 -14.06 -6.17 3.32
CA SER A 60 -14.82 -6.98 4.28
C SER A 60 -15.18 -6.22 5.56
N LEU A 61 -14.46 -5.13 5.86
CA LEU A 61 -14.72 -4.21 6.96
C LEU A 61 -15.64 -3.03 6.58
N GLY A 62 -16.13 -2.97 5.33
CA GLY A 62 -17.04 -1.94 4.83
C GLY A 62 -16.36 -0.69 4.25
N HIS A 63 -15.05 -0.72 4.02
CA HIS A 63 -14.32 0.39 3.43
C HIS A 63 -14.27 0.33 1.90
N LYS A 64 -13.92 1.46 1.27
CA LYS A 64 -13.76 1.59 -0.19
C LYS A 64 -12.27 1.78 -0.55
N PRO A 65 -11.46 0.72 -0.54
CA PRO A 65 -10.04 0.81 -0.84
C PRO A 65 -9.78 1.05 -2.32
N VAL A 66 -8.69 1.75 -2.59
CA VAL A 66 -8.12 1.96 -3.93
C VAL A 66 -6.68 1.45 -3.91
N VAL A 67 -6.35 0.53 -4.82
CA VAL A 67 -5.01 -0.07 -4.94
C VAL A 67 -4.37 0.34 -6.27
N PHE A 68 -3.09 0.65 -6.22
CA PHE A 68 -2.20 0.91 -7.35
C PHE A 68 -1.07 -0.11 -7.32
N SER A 69 -0.98 -0.98 -8.33
CA SER A 69 0.13 -1.91 -8.53
C SER A 69 0.34 -2.14 -10.02
N ASP A 70 1.57 -2.43 -10.44
CA ASP A 70 1.88 -2.83 -11.82
C ASP A 70 2.81 -4.05 -11.93
N GLU A 71 2.93 -4.83 -10.84
CA GLU A 71 3.82 -5.99 -10.82
C GLU A 71 3.33 -7.12 -11.72
N THR A 72 2.06 -7.50 -11.58
CA THR A 72 1.45 -8.56 -12.40
C THR A 72 0.73 -7.98 -13.62
N VAL A 73 -0.16 -7.00 -13.41
CA VAL A 73 -0.93 -6.38 -14.51
C VAL A 73 -0.52 -4.94 -14.71
N ARG A 74 -0.05 -4.61 -15.91
CA ARG A 74 0.41 -3.25 -16.25
C ARG A 74 -0.37 -2.65 -17.40
N SER A 75 -0.82 -1.40 -17.23
CA SER A 75 -1.39 -0.61 -18.33
C SER A 75 -0.96 0.84 -18.30
N LYS A 76 -0.63 1.37 -19.49
CA LYS A 76 -0.41 2.81 -19.69
C LYS A 76 -1.73 3.59 -19.77
N ASN A 77 -2.85 2.90 -20.03
CA ASN A 77 -4.16 3.52 -20.13
C ASN A 77 -4.73 3.80 -18.73
N ARG A 78 -4.71 5.07 -18.32
CA ARG A 78 -5.23 5.52 -17.01
C ARG A 78 -6.76 5.55 -16.90
N ARG A 79 -7.47 5.27 -17.98
CA ARG A 79 -8.95 5.29 -18.07
C ARG A 79 -9.51 3.93 -18.46
N LEU A 80 -8.78 2.86 -18.12
CA LEU A 80 -9.17 1.50 -18.44
C LEU A 80 -10.54 1.20 -17.84
N ARG A 81 -11.48 0.75 -18.68
CA ARG A 81 -12.79 0.32 -18.19
C ARG A 81 -12.64 -0.99 -17.43
N ARG A 82 -13.52 -1.24 -16.47
CA ARG A 82 -13.47 -2.46 -15.66
C ARG A 82 -13.46 -3.75 -16.50
N LYS A 83 -14.24 -3.82 -17.58
CA LYS A 83 -14.23 -4.97 -18.50
C LYS A 83 -12.85 -5.17 -19.14
N GLU A 84 -12.20 -4.09 -19.58
CA GLU A 84 -10.88 -4.14 -20.20
C GLU A 84 -9.81 -4.54 -19.18
N LEU A 85 -9.93 -4.06 -17.93
CA LEU A 85 -9.06 -4.49 -16.83
C LEU A 85 -9.17 -5.99 -16.55
N LEU A 86 -10.40 -6.51 -16.44
CA LEU A 86 -10.62 -7.93 -16.17
C LEU A 86 -10.05 -8.81 -17.29
N LEU A 87 -10.14 -8.38 -18.56
CA LEU A 87 -9.50 -9.10 -19.67
C LEU A 87 -7.97 -9.14 -19.56
N LEU A 88 -7.33 -8.07 -19.10
CA LEU A 88 -5.88 -8.08 -18.86
C LEU A 88 -5.52 -9.03 -17.72
N ILE A 89 -6.31 -9.03 -16.63
CA ILE A 89 -6.09 -9.93 -15.49
C ILE A 89 -6.29 -11.39 -15.91
N ASP A 90 -7.34 -11.68 -16.69
CA ASP A 90 -7.65 -13.03 -17.16
C ASP A 90 -6.52 -13.60 -18.03
N LYS A 91 -5.89 -12.75 -18.84
CA LYS A 91 -4.71 -13.15 -19.61
C LYS A 91 -3.55 -13.60 -18.70
N GLU A 92 -3.23 -12.83 -17.64
CA GLU A 92 -2.17 -13.22 -16.72
C GLU A 92 -2.51 -14.54 -15.97
N ILE A 93 -3.79 -14.80 -15.71
CA ILE A 93 -4.25 -16.09 -15.16
C ILE A 93 -4.02 -17.23 -16.17
N GLU A 94 -4.37 -17.03 -17.43
CA GLU A 94 -4.13 -18.00 -18.52
C GLU A 94 -2.63 -18.28 -18.70
N ASP A 95 -1.79 -17.25 -18.52
CA ASP A 95 -0.33 -17.35 -18.55
C ASP A 95 0.26 -18.01 -17.27
N GLY A 96 -0.59 -18.32 -16.28
CA GLY A 96 -0.24 -19.09 -15.09
C GLY A 96 0.21 -18.27 -13.87
N ASP A 97 -0.01 -16.96 -13.87
CA ASP A 97 0.32 -16.10 -12.72
C ASP A 97 -0.71 -16.28 -11.59
N ALA A 98 -0.29 -16.95 -10.51
CA ALA A 98 -1.15 -17.20 -9.35
C ALA A 98 -1.61 -15.91 -8.63
N HIS A 99 -0.82 -14.83 -8.67
CA HIS A 99 -1.17 -13.56 -8.03
C HIS A 99 -2.31 -12.84 -8.78
N ALA A 100 -2.44 -13.07 -10.09
CA ALA A 100 -3.52 -12.51 -10.89
C ALA A 100 -4.92 -12.91 -10.38
N HIS A 101 -5.06 -14.09 -9.76
CA HIS A 101 -6.32 -14.50 -9.11
C HIS A 101 -6.72 -13.56 -7.95
N VAL A 102 -5.76 -13.13 -7.13
CA VAL A 102 -6.03 -12.21 -6.00
C VAL A 102 -6.35 -10.81 -6.53
N ILE A 103 -5.64 -10.37 -7.57
CA ILE A 103 -5.95 -9.10 -8.26
C ILE A 103 -7.37 -9.14 -8.83
N LYS A 104 -7.79 -10.27 -9.43
CA LYS A 104 -9.15 -10.45 -9.94
C LYS A 104 -10.18 -10.37 -8.82
N GLU A 105 -9.96 -11.10 -7.72
CA GLU A 105 -10.82 -11.06 -6.53
C GLU A 105 -11.01 -9.61 -6.05
N PHE A 106 -9.93 -8.86 -5.93
CA PHE A 106 -9.97 -7.46 -5.52
C PHE A 106 -10.63 -6.54 -6.56
N ALA A 107 -10.26 -6.62 -7.84
CA ALA A 107 -10.79 -5.77 -8.90
C ALA A 107 -12.31 -5.92 -9.11
N LEU A 108 -12.89 -7.04 -8.64
CA LEU A 108 -14.33 -7.25 -8.63
C LEU A 108 -15.06 -6.46 -7.53
N VAL A 109 -14.41 -6.14 -6.41
CA VAL A 109 -15.06 -5.52 -5.25
C VAL A 109 -14.46 -4.18 -4.84
N GLY A 110 -13.28 -3.84 -5.34
CA GLY A 110 -12.53 -2.61 -5.08
C GLY A 110 -12.14 -1.85 -6.35
N GLU A 111 -11.39 -0.78 -6.17
CA GLU A 111 -10.86 0.04 -7.26
C GLU A 111 -9.37 -0.28 -7.48
N PHE A 112 -9.05 -1.00 -8.54
CA PHE A 112 -7.68 -1.38 -8.89
C PHE A 112 -7.17 -0.58 -10.09
N HIS A 113 -5.98 -0.01 -9.94
CA HIS A 113 -5.27 0.71 -11.00
C HIS A 113 -3.98 -0.06 -11.36
N PRO A 114 -3.86 -0.62 -12.58
CA PRO A 114 -2.71 -1.41 -13.03
C PRO A 114 -1.49 -0.52 -13.39
N ARG A 115 -1.11 0.34 -12.45
CA ARG A 115 0.00 1.30 -12.54
C ARG A 115 0.49 1.65 -11.14
N ASN A 116 1.76 2.02 -11.03
CA ASN A 116 2.26 2.69 -9.84
C ASN A 116 1.61 4.08 -9.62
N MET A 117 1.51 4.48 -8.35
CA MET A 117 1.05 5.81 -7.98
C MET A 117 2.18 6.83 -8.18
N THR A 118 1.88 8.03 -8.69
CA THR A 118 2.89 9.10 -8.83
C THR A 118 2.97 9.96 -7.57
N LEU A 119 4.07 10.70 -7.36
CA LEU A 119 4.14 11.69 -6.28
C LEU A 119 2.97 12.69 -6.35
N ARG A 120 2.57 13.11 -7.57
CA ARG A 120 1.42 14.01 -7.75
C ARG A 120 0.14 13.38 -7.25
N ASP A 121 -0.11 12.11 -7.57
CA ASP A 121 -1.28 11.38 -7.11
C ASP A 121 -1.28 11.29 -5.56
N ILE A 122 -0.15 10.91 -4.95
CA ILE A 122 -0.02 10.80 -3.49
C ILE A 122 -0.33 12.14 -2.81
N LEU A 123 0.26 13.24 -3.30
CA LEU A 123 0.00 14.57 -2.74
C LEU A 123 -1.47 14.98 -2.87
N ALA A 124 -2.12 14.62 -3.98
CA ALA A 124 -3.54 14.91 -4.20
C ALA A 124 -4.46 14.11 -3.25
N VAL A 125 -4.09 12.88 -2.91
CA VAL A 125 -4.83 12.07 -1.91
C VAL A 125 -4.59 12.59 -0.49
N LEU A 126 -3.33 12.87 -0.12
CA LEU A 126 -2.99 13.44 1.18
C LEU A 126 -3.66 14.81 1.41
N ALA A 127 -3.85 15.62 0.35
CA ALA A 127 -4.52 16.92 0.44
C ALA A 127 -5.99 16.81 0.85
N LYS A 128 -6.60 15.62 0.68
CA LYS A 128 -7.96 15.31 1.11
C LYS A 128 -8.01 14.67 2.50
N GLU A 129 -6.94 14.82 3.29
CA GLU A 129 -6.80 14.20 4.60
C GLU A 129 -6.96 12.67 4.57
N CYS A 130 -6.41 12.06 3.52
CA CYS A 130 -6.40 10.60 3.39
C CYS A 130 -4.96 10.07 3.43
N PRO A 131 -4.55 9.36 4.50
CA PRO A 131 -3.26 8.67 4.55
C PRO A 131 -3.16 7.61 3.45
N VAL A 132 -1.94 7.37 2.98
CA VAL A 132 -1.65 6.45 1.87
C VAL A 132 -0.58 5.46 2.30
N ILE A 133 -0.89 4.18 2.24
CA ILE A 133 0.10 3.11 2.37
C ILE A 133 0.87 3.05 1.05
N ILE A 134 2.20 3.04 1.11
CA ILE A 134 3.08 3.00 -0.05
C ILE A 134 4.15 1.94 0.13
N THR A 135 4.58 1.31 -0.95
CA THR A 135 5.80 0.50 -0.94
C THR A 135 7.01 1.31 -1.40
N ILE A 136 8.16 1.05 -0.77
CA ILE A 136 9.46 1.46 -1.29
C ILE A 136 10.36 0.23 -1.39
N ARG A 137 11.26 0.22 -2.39
CA ARG A 137 12.34 -0.76 -2.41
C ARG A 137 13.42 -0.36 -1.41
N ILE A 138 13.80 -1.29 -0.56
CA ILE A 138 14.89 -1.18 0.40
C ILE A 138 15.89 -2.29 0.15
N ARG A 139 17.17 -2.03 0.43
CA ARG A 139 18.21 -3.04 0.36
C ARG A 139 18.45 -3.63 1.75
N TRP A 140 18.15 -4.92 1.92
CA TRP A 140 18.36 -5.64 3.18
C TRP A 140 19.30 -6.83 2.96
N LYS A 141 20.45 -6.84 3.65
CA LYS A 141 21.45 -7.92 3.58
C LYS A 141 21.74 -8.43 2.15
N LYS A 142 21.92 -7.49 1.22
CA LYS A 142 22.18 -7.68 -0.24
C LYS A 142 20.97 -8.06 -1.10
N THR A 143 19.79 -8.25 -0.52
CA THR A 143 18.55 -8.51 -1.27
C THR A 143 17.71 -7.24 -1.35
N ASP A 144 17.13 -6.98 -2.52
CA ASP A 144 16.12 -5.93 -2.66
C ASP A 144 14.79 -6.46 -2.14
N MET A 145 14.19 -5.74 -1.20
CA MET A 145 12.91 -6.08 -0.58
C MET A 145 11.97 -4.89 -0.68
N TYR A 146 10.67 -5.16 -0.74
CA TYR A 146 9.67 -4.11 -0.56
C TYR A 146 9.40 -3.88 0.93
N HIS A 147 9.24 -2.62 1.28
CA HIS A 147 8.83 -2.19 2.62
C HIS A 147 7.65 -1.24 2.54
N ALA A 148 6.62 -1.50 3.33
CA ALA A 148 5.42 -0.67 3.37
C ALA A 148 5.51 0.38 4.48
N MET A 149 5.14 1.61 4.13
CA MET A 149 5.09 2.75 5.06
C MET A 149 3.79 3.52 4.85
N LEU A 150 3.36 4.30 5.84
CA LEU A 150 2.14 5.11 5.74
C LEU A 150 2.49 6.59 5.58
N ALA A 151 2.32 7.14 4.38
CA ALA A 151 2.39 8.58 4.16
C ALA A 151 1.16 9.27 4.79
N PHE A 152 1.39 10.32 5.59
CA PHE A 152 0.32 10.99 6.35
C PHE A 152 0.37 12.52 6.29
N GLY A 153 1.27 13.08 5.48
CA GLY A 153 1.30 14.53 5.31
C GLY A 153 2.41 14.99 4.38
N PHE A 154 2.38 16.28 4.09
CA PHE A 154 3.41 16.95 3.31
C PHE A 154 3.44 18.45 3.59
N ASN A 155 4.56 19.08 3.24
CA ASN A 155 4.68 20.52 3.12
C ASN A 155 5.32 20.89 1.76
N LYS A 156 5.76 22.12 1.56
CA LYS A 156 6.39 22.56 0.30
C LYS A 156 7.57 21.66 -0.11
N LYS A 157 8.40 21.23 0.84
CA LYS A 157 9.69 20.55 0.59
C LYS A 157 9.70 19.06 0.95
N TYR A 158 8.86 18.63 1.87
CA TYR A 158 8.92 17.30 2.49
C TYR A 158 7.61 16.53 2.37
N ILE A 159 7.74 15.20 2.39
CA ILE A 159 6.68 14.24 2.69
C ILE A 159 6.97 13.62 4.07
N TYR A 160 5.92 13.28 4.80
CA TYR A 160 5.99 12.65 6.11
C TYR A 160 5.35 11.27 6.05
N TYR A 161 6.04 10.27 6.60
CA TYR A 161 5.52 8.92 6.69
C TYR A 161 5.82 8.28 8.04
N LEU A 162 4.97 7.34 8.43
CA LEU A 162 5.19 6.45 9.56
C LEU A 162 5.85 5.17 9.05
N ASP A 163 7.02 4.86 9.58
CA ASP A 163 7.74 3.62 9.32
C ASP A 163 7.42 2.61 10.43
N PRO A 164 6.73 1.49 10.14
CA PRO A 164 6.35 0.51 11.15
C PRO A 164 7.52 -0.35 11.67
N THR A 165 8.74 -0.17 11.14
CA THR A 165 9.91 -1.02 11.44
C THR A 165 10.15 -1.18 12.95
N PRO A 166 10.56 -2.38 13.43
CA PRO A 166 10.64 -2.70 14.87
C PRO A 166 11.68 -1.91 15.69
N SER A 167 12.50 -1.03 15.10
CA SER A 167 13.60 -0.39 15.81
C SER A 167 13.11 0.54 16.93
N ARG A 168 13.49 0.24 18.18
CA ARG A 168 13.19 1.08 19.35
C ARG A 168 13.90 2.44 19.33
N LYS A 169 14.93 2.61 18.50
CA LYS A 169 15.82 3.78 18.52
C LYS A 169 15.47 4.87 17.49
N ALA A 170 14.66 4.57 16.49
CA ALA A 170 14.26 5.55 15.47
C ALA A 170 12.89 6.16 15.81
N PRO A 171 12.68 7.48 15.60
CA PRO A 171 11.35 8.05 15.65
C PRO A 171 10.47 7.38 14.58
N PRO A 172 9.21 7.06 14.90
CA PRO A 172 8.30 6.42 13.94
C PRO A 172 7.98 7.34 12.75
N GLU A 173 7.98 8.66 12.99
CA GLU A 173 7.87 9.66 11.94
C GLU A 173 9.20 9.85 11.23
N VAL A 174 9.17 9.66 9.92
CA VAL A 174 10.29 9.94 9.02
C VAL A 174 9.89 11.07 8.08
N ARG A 175 10.85 11.96 7.82
CA ARG A 175 10.71 13.12 6.96
C ARG A 175 11.70 13.06 5.81
N VAL A 176 11.20 13.04 4.58
CA VAL A 176 12.04 12.97 3.37
C VAL A 176 11.72 14.10 2.41
N ARG A 177 12.74 14.64 1.73
CA ARG A 177 12.52 15.67 0.70
C ARG A 177 11.79 15.05 -0.48
N LYS A 178 10.82 15.77 -1.04
CA LYS A 178 10.03 15.30 -2.19
C LYS A 178 10.89 14.86 -3.38
N LYS A 179 12.04 15.52 -3.61
CA LYS A 179 12.97 15.14 -4.68
C LYS A 179 13.59 13.75 -4.48
N ASP A 180 13.94 13.41 -3.24
CA ASP A 180 14.61 12.16 -2.90
C ASP A 180 13.58 11.03 -2.89
N PHE A 181 12.40 11.31 -2.34
CA PHE A 181 11.24 10.42 -2.41
C PHE A 181 10.83 10.13 -3.87
N SER A 182 10.72 11.15 -4.72
CA SER A 182 10.41 10.96 -6.14
C SER A 182 11.46 10.13 -6.87
N LYS A 183 12.73 10.17 -6.45
CA LYS A 183 13.80 9.32 -7.01
C LYS A 183 13.59 7.87 -6.58
N ALA A 184 13.30 7.62 -5.30
CA ALA A 184 13.01 6.28 -4.80
C ALA A 184 11.79 5.66 -5.50
N MET A 185 10.73 6.44 -5.73
CA MET A 185 9.52 5.97 -6.41
C MET A 185 9.72 5.50 -7.85
N ARG A 186 10.80 5.92 -8.53
CA ARG A 186 11.09 5.47 -9.90
C ARG A 186 11.38 3.97 -9.98
N GLN A 187 11.62 3.33 -8.83
CA GLN A 187 11.88 1.90 -8.74
C GLN A 187 10.58 1.07 -8.59
N GLY A 188 9.40 1.71 -8.63
CA GLY A 188 8.12 1.08 -8.34
C GLY A 188 7.59 1.54 -6.99
N THR A 189 6.32 1.94 -6.94
CA THR A 189 5.63 2.34 -5.71
C THR A 189 4.17 1.99 -5.87
N GLU A 190 3.86 0.82 -5.35
CA GLU A 190 2.50 0.43 -5.13
C GLU A 190 1.90 1.33 -4.05
N ALA A 191 0.58 1.48 -4.07
CA ALA A 191 -0.10 2.26 -3.07
C ALA A 191 -1.49 1.71 -2.74
N LEU A 192 -1.92 1.94 -1.50
CA LEU A 192 -3.26 1.62 -1.01
C LEU A 192 -3.78 2.77 -0.13
N TYR A 193 -5.01 3.20 -0.35
CA TYR A 193 -5.73 4.12 0.55
C TYR A 193 -7.22 3.81 0.58
N ILE A 194 -7.94 4.38 1.56
CA ILE A 194 -9.41 4.26 1.67
C ILE A 194 -10.03 5.58 1.17
N ARG A 195 -10.91 5.52 0.17
CA ARG A 195 -11.63 6.70 -0.33
C ARG A 195 -12.69 7.20 0.64
#